data_AF-A0A957I2M1-F1
#
_entry.id   AF-A0A957I2M1-F1
#
_cell.length_a   1.000
_cell.length_b   1.000
_cell.length_c   1.000
_cell.angle_alpha   90.00
_cell.angle_beta   90.00
_cell.angle_gamma   90.00
#
_symmetry.space_group_name_H-M   'P 1'
#
loop_
_entity.id
_entity.type
_entity.pdbx_description
1 polymer ?
#
loop_
_entity_poly.entity_id
_entity_poly.type
_entity_poly.pdbx_seq_one_letter_code
_entity_poly.pdbx_strand_id
1 'polypeptide(L)'
;MSQQKSRTEPLKSLKDLERDAEGYLVDPGDWTDDIAVDLAKEESIDLTESHWQVLRFIRNYYSEHNVIPDIRHVDDYLATEYKIDKKKAKKIIFKLFPYGYVKQACKISGMRRPRAWSTG
;
A
#
# COMPACT_ATOMS: atom_id res chain seq x y z
N MET A 1 -17.06 35.96 13.53
CA MET A 1 -17.95 34.98 12.85
C MET A 1 -17.05 34.29 11.83
N SER A 2 -16.64 33.02 11.90
CA SER A 2 -17.29 31.84 12.46
C SER A 2 -16.25 30.78 12.81
N GLN A 3 -16.39 30.25 14.02
CA GLN A 3 -16.10 28.89 14.49
C GLN A 3 -14.90 28.10 13.92
N GLN A 4 -13.99 27.81 14.85
CA GLN A 4 -13.03 26.71 14.85
C GLN A 4 -13.65 25.40 14.32
N LYS A 5 -12.97 24.75 13.38
CA LYS A 5 -13.01 23.29 13.23
C LYS A 5 -11.59 22.74 13.38
N SER A 6 -11.06 22.83 14.59
CA SER A 6 -10.17 21.79 15.11
C SER A 6 -11.03 20.53 15.27
N ARG A 7 -11.37 19.89 14.16
CA ARG A 7 -11.97 18.55 14.18
C ARG A 7 -10.80 17.60 14.29
N THR A 8 -10.38 17.34 15.52
CA THR A 8 -9.59 16.15 15.86
C THR A 8 -10.43 14.97 15.39
N GLU A 9 -10.18 14.52 14.16
CA GLU A 9 -10.71 13.24 13.71
C GLU A 9 -10.12 12.20 14.66
N PRO A 10 -10.94 11.28 15.20
CA PRO A 10 -10.40 10.24 16.05
C PRO A 10 -9.29 9.56 15.26
N LEU A 11 -8.10 9.44 15.87
CA LEU A 11 -7.01 8.65 15.33
C LEU A 11 -7.53 7.21 15.21
N LYS A 12 -8.11 6.86 14.06
CA LYS A 12 -8.53 5.49 13.78
C LYS A 12 -7.26 4.66 13.77
N SER A 13 -7.13 3.82 14.78
CA SER A 13 -6.04 2.85 14.88
C SER A 13 -6.45 1.59 14.12
N LEU A 14 -5.48 0.79 13.66
CA LEU A 14 -5.74 -0.46 12.91
C LEU A 14 -6.76 -1.38 13.60
N LYS A 15 -6.81 -1.35 14.93
CA LYS A 15 -7.71 -2.16 15.76
C LYS A 15 -9.19 -1.76 15.66
N ASP A 16 -9.48 -0.53 15.25
CA ASP A 16 -10.85 -0.01 15.09
C ASP A 16 -11.41 -0.27 13.69
N LEU A 17 -10.56 -0.68 12.74
CA LEU A 17 -10.94 -0.92 11.36
C LEU A 17 -11.44 -2.35 11.15
N GLU A 18 -12.49 -2.47 10.33
CA GLU A 18 -12.96 -3.77 9.85
C GLU A 18 -11.95 -4.37 8.86
N ARG A 19 -11.46 -5.57 9.19
CA ARG A 19 -10.46 -6.32 8.42
C ARG A 19 -10.97 -7.71 8.08
N ASP A 20 -10.55 -8.20 6.91
CA ASP A 20 -10.80 -9.57 6.49
C ASP A 20 -9.93 -10.58 7.29
N ALA A 21 -10.19 -11.87 7.19
CA ALA A 21 -9.48 -12.92 7.94
C ALA A 21 -7.97 -12.97 7.67
N GLU A 22 -7.53 -12.44 6.53
CA GLU A 22 -6.11 -12.31 6.18
C GLU A 22 -5.46 -10.97 6.60
N GLY A 23 -6.24 -10.06 7.20
CA GLY A 23 -5.80 -8.75 7.67
C GLY A 23 -5.81 -7.65 6.60
N TYR A 24 -6.58 -7.79 5.51
CA TYR A 24 -6.82 -6.71 4.55
C TYR A 24 -7.94 -5.80 5.04
N LEU A 25 -7.86 -4.49 4.74
CA LEU A 25 -8.96 -3.57 5.03
C LEU A 25 -10.17 -3.90 4.16
N VAL A 26 -11.36 -3.88 4.77
CA VAL A 26 -12.63 -4.01 4.06
C VAL A 26 -12.92 -2.75 3.25
N ASP A 27 -12.66 -1.59 3.85
CA ASP A 27 -12.78 -0.28 3.23
C ASP A 27 -11.41 0.38 2.97
N PRO A 28 -11.03 0.63 1.70
CA PRO A 28 -9.77 1.29 1.37
C PRO A 28 -9.74 2.80 1.66
N GLY A 29 -10.89 3.40 1.96
CA GLY A 29 -11.04 4.81 2.37
C GLY A 29 -10.64 5.06 3.81
N ASP A 30 -10.72 4.04 4.67
CA ASP A 30 -10.23 4.08 6.06
C ASP A 30 -8.69 3.98 6.19
N TRP A 31 -8.00 3.71 5.08
CA TRP A 31 -6.54 3.65 5.08
C TRP A 31 -5.92 5.03 5.31
N THR A 32 -4.95 5.09 6.22
CA THR A 32 -4.12 6.27 6.48
C THR A 32 -2.65 5.85 6.58
N ASP A 33 -1.74 6.82 6.62
CA ASP A 33 -0.31 6.53 6.76
C ASP A 33 -0.02 5.74 8.06
N ASP A 34 -0.72 6.00 9.17
CA ASP A 34 -0.54 5.25 10.43
C ASP A 34 -0.95 3.77 10.27
N ILE A 35 -2.08 3.53 9.60
CA ILE A 35 -2.59 2.19 9.28
C ILE A 35 -1.60 1.41 8.41
N ALA A 36 -0.98 2.07 7.42
CA ALA A 36 0.04 1.44 6.59
C ALA A 36 1.23 0.99 7.42
N VAL A 37 1.69 1.82 8.36
CA VAL A 37 2.80 1.48 9.28
C VAL A 37 2.44 0.29 10.15
N ASP A 38 1.23 0.24 10.70
CA ASP A 38 0.80 -0.87 11.54
C ASP A 38 0.68 -2.18 10.73
N LEU A 39 0.11 -2.12 9.53
CA LEU A 39 0.02 -3.26 8.60
C LEU A 39 1.40 -3.77 8.16
N ALA A 40 2.34 -2.86 7.90
CA ALA A 40 3.70 -3.24 7.54
C ALA A 40 4.44 -3.91 8.70
N LYS A 41 4.24 -3.41 9.94
CA LYS A 41 4.76 -4.05 11.15
C LYS A 41 4.20 -5.46 11.33
N GLU A 42 2.90 -5.69 11.08
CA GLU A 42 2.31 -7.03 11.10
C GLU A 42 3.00 -7.97 10.09
N GLU A 43 3.36 -7.46 8.91
CA GLU A 43 4.09 -8.20 7.87
C GLU A 43 5.61 -8.23 8.09
N SER A 44 6.11 -7.70 9.22
CA SER A 44 7.54 -7.54 9.52
C SER A 44 8.33 -6.80 8.43
N ILE A 45 7.69 -5.82 7.78
CA ILE A 45 8.30 -4.89 6.83
C ILE A 45 8.50 -3.53 7.49
N ASP A 46 9.68 -2.95 7.27
CA ASP A 46 9.95 -1.55 7.62
C ASP A 46 9.57 -0.63 6.45
N LEU A 47 8.61 0.27 6.66
CA LEU A 47 8.18 1.23 5.65
C LEU A 47 9.20 2.36 5.46
N THR A 48 10.15 2.10 4.58
CA THR A 48 11.04 3.14 4.05
C THR A 48 10.36 4.01 2.99
N GLU A 49 10.98 5.13 2.63
CA GLU A 49 10.51 6.05 1.58
C GLU A 49 10.20 5.34 0.25
N SER A 50 11.02 4.35 -0.13
CA SER A 50 10.79 3.55 -1.34
C SER A 50 9.49 2.73 -1.26
N HIS A 51 9.14 2.20 -0.08
CA HIS A 51 7.86 1.52 0.10
C HIS A 51 6.71 2.51 -0.04
N TRP A 52 6.82 3.69 0.59
CA TRP A 52 5.81 4.74 0.50
C TRP A 52 5.54 5.18 -0.93
N GLN A 53 6.58 5.36 -1.74
CA GLN A 53 6.42 5.70 -3.16
C GLN A 53 5.61 4.64 -3.89
N VAL A 54 5.92 3.36 -3.66
CA VAL A 54 5.19 2.24 -4.26
C VAL A 54 3.72 2.19 -3.80
N LEU A 55 3.46 2.35 -2.50
CA LEU A 55 2.10 2.33 -1.94
C LEU A 55 1.25 3.48 -2.47
N ARG A 56 1.81 4.69 -2.52
CA ARG A 56 1.14 5.87 -3.07
C ARG A 56 0.90 5.72 -4.57
N PHE A 57 1.85 5.15 -5.31
CA PHE A 57 1.67 4.84 -6.72
C PHE A 57 0.51 3.87 -6.93
N ILE A 58 0.44 2.78 -6.16
CA ILE A 58 -0.67 1.82 -6.22
C ILE A 58 -2.01 2.51 -5.96
N ARG A 59 -2.08 3.35 -4.92
CA ARG A 59 -3.31 4.09 -4.58
C ARG A 59 -3.72 5.07 -5.67
N ASN A 60 -2.77 5.84 -6.22
CA ASN A 60 -3.04 6.75 -7.32
C ASN A 60 -3.55 5.99 -8.55
N TYR A 61 -2.85 4.93 -8.94
CA TYR A 61 -3.22 4.10 -10.08
C TYR A 61 -4.60 3.45 -9.90
N TYR A 62 -4.91 2.99 -8.69
CA TYR A 62 -6.25 2.47 -8.36
C TYR A 62 -7.31 3.57 -8.40
N SER A 63 -7.01 4.78 -7.92
CA SER A 63 -7.95 5.90 -8.00
C SER A 63 -8.28 6.29 -9.45
N GLU A 64 -7.31 6.21 -10.36
CA GLU A 64 -7.50 6.57 -11.76
C GLU A 64 -8.10 5.43 -12.60
N HIS A 65 -7.62 4.20 -12.40
CA HIS A 65 -7.99 3.05 -13.25
C HIS A 65 -8.91 2.04 -12.56
N ASN A 66 -9.18 2.17 -11.26
CA ASN A 66 -9.93 1.22 -10.43
C ASN A 66 -9.33 -0.21 -10.46
N VAL A 67 -8.05 -0.33 -10.81
CA VAL A 67 -7.30 -1.59 -10.86
C VAL A 67 -5.96 -1.40 -10.14
N ILE A 68 -5.45 -2.46 -9.53
CA ILE A 68 -4.16 -2.45 -8.84
C ILE A 68 -3.06 -2.62 -9.90
N PRO A 69 -2.02 -1.77 -9.92
CA PRO A 69 -0.95 -1.92 -10.89
C PRO A 69 -0.16 -3.20 -10.62
N ASP A 70 0.18 -3.92 -11.69
CA ASP A 70 1.10 -5.05 -11.63
C ASP A 70 2.54 -4.60 -11.33
N ILE A 71 3.40 -5.53 -10.90
CA ILE A 71 4.82 -5.26 -10.63
C ILE A 71 5.53 -4.58 -11.80
N ARG A 72 5.10 -4.83 -13.05
CA ARG A 72 5.65 -4.20 -14.26
C ARG A 72 5.52 -2.67 -14.27
N HIS A 73 4.38 -2.16 -13.83
CA HIS A 73 4.15 -0.71 -13.79
C HIS A 73 4.98 -0.07 -12.68
N VAL A 74 5.16 -0.78 -11.57
CA VAL A 74 5.93 -0.28 -10.43
C VAL A 74 7.43 -0.31 -10.71
N ASP A 75 7.94 -1.33 -11.41
CA ASP A 75 9.34 -1.34 -11.82
C ASP A 75 9.66 -0.23 -12.82
N ASP A 76 8.74 0.10 -13.72
CA ASP A 76 8.88 1.21 -14.66
C ASP A 76 8.84 2.58 -13.95
N TYR A 77 7.91 2.74 -13.00
CA TYR A 77 7.82 3.91 -12.15
C TYR A 77 9.09 4.12 -11.32
N LEU A 78 9.57 3.09 -10.61
CA LEU A 78 10.80 3.17 -9.82
C LEU A 78 12.05 3.35 -10.70
N ALA A 79 12.12 2.71 -11.87
CA ALA A 79 13.21 2.89 -12.81
C ALA A 79 13.32 4.36 -13.25
N THR A 80 12.18 4.99 -13.53
CA THR A 80 12.10 6.39 -13.93
C THR A 80 12.44 7.32 -12.78
N GLU A 81 11.86 7.08 -11.61
CA GLU A 81 12.00 7.95 -10.44
C GLU A 81 13.44 7.93 -9.87
N TYR A 82 14.04 6.74 -9.75
CA TYR A 82 15.43 6.60 -9.30
C TYR A 82 16.45 6.74 -10.44
N LYS A 83 16.00 6.94 -11.70
CA LYS A 83 16.84 6.96 -12.91
C LYS A 83 17.77 5.74 -13.00
N ILE A 84 17.23 4.56 -12.69
CA ILE A 84 17.93 3.27 -12.71
C ILE A 84 17.35 2.35 -13.78
N ASP A 85 18.11 1.31 -14.12
CA ASP A 85 17.64 0.27 -15.04
C ASP A 85 16.46 -0.53 -14.43
N LYS A 86 15.51 -0.97 -15.26
CA LYS A 86 14.36 -1.78 -14.84
C LYS A 86 14.79 -3.05 -14.09
N LYS A 87 15.92 -3.66 -14.46
CA LYS A 87 16.47 -4.82 -13.72
C LYS A 87 16.85 -4.46 -12.28
N LYS A 88 17.39 -3.26 -12.05
CA LYS A 88 17.74 -2.78 -10.70
C LYS A 88 16.48 -2.44 -9.92
N ALA A 89 15.52 -1.73 -10.52
CA ALA A 89 14.23 -1.42 -9.91
C ALA A 89 13.51 -2.69 -9.44
N LYS A 90 13.43 -3.71 -10.31
CA LYS A 90 12.87 -5.02 -9.97
C LYS A 90 13.59 -5.63 -8.76
N LYS A 91 14.92 -5.69 -8.75
CA LYS A 91 15.70 -6.19 -7.60
C LYS A 91 15.39 -5.43 -6.30
N ILE A 92 15.23 -4.11 -6.38
CA ILE A 92 14.83 -3.30 -5.22
C ILE A 92 13.46 -3.73 -4.72
N ILE A 93 12.45 -3.83 -5.59
CA ILE A 93 11.10 -4.29 -5.20
C ILE A 93 11.16 -5.66 -4.52
N PHE A 94 11.89 -6.63 -5.09
CA PHE A 94 12.06 -7.95 -4.46
C PHE A 94 12.77 -7.89 -3.11
N LYS A 95 13.67 -6.91 -2.91
CA LYS A 95 14.34 -6.68 -1.64
C LYS A 95 13.44 -5.98 -0.61
N LEU A 96 12.57 -5.08 -1.07
CA LEU A 96 11.58 -4.38 -0.25
C LEU A 96 10.47 -5.34 0.19
N PHE A 97 9.99 -6.19 -0.72
CA PHE A 97 8.88 -7.13 -0.49
C PHE A 97 9.31 -8.59 -0.74
N PRO A 98 10.04 -9.20 0.20
CA PRO A 98 10.61 -10.55 0.03
C PRO A 98 9.54 -11.66 0.01
N TYR A 99 8.39 -11.45 0.65
CA TYR A 99 7.30 -12.45 0.71
C TYR A 99 6.27 -12.28 -0.42
N GLY A 100 6.52 -11.35 -1.34
CA GLY A 100 5.70 -11.11 -2.52
C GLY A 100 5.14 -9.71 -2.55
N TYR A 101 5.68 -8.90 -3.48
CA TYR A 101 5.26 -7.53 -3.76
C TYR A 101 3.73 -7.37 -3.81
N VAL A 102 3.02 -8.19 -4.59
CA VAL A 102 1.58 -8.02 -4.78
C VAL A 102 0.83 -8.20 -3.47
N LYS A 103 1.10 -9.29 -2.72
CA LYS A 103 0.43 -9.58 -1.45
C LYS A 103 0.71 -8.49 -0.42
N GLN A 104 1.99 -8.18 -0.20
CA GLN A 104 2.40 -7.25 0.84
C GLN A 104 2.03 -5.81 0.49
N ALA A 105 2.26 -5.36 -0.75
CA ALA A 105 1.94 -4.00 -1.16
C ALA A 105 0.41 -3.78 -1.21
N CYS A 106 -0.40 -4.75 -1.64
CA CYS A 106 -1.87 -4.63 -1.58
C CYS A 106 -2.36 -4.53 -0.13
N LYS A 107 -1.85 -5.40 0.75
CA LYS A 107 -2.23 -5.39 2.17
C LYS A 107 -1.86 -4.06 2.80
N ILE A 108 -0.61 -3.64 2.67
CA ILE A 108 -0.10 -2.41 3.30
C ILE A 108 -0.71 -1.15 2.68
N SER A 109 -1.07 -1.14 1.40
CA SER A 109 -1.75 0.01 0.76
C SER A 109 -3.22 0.13 1.15
N GLY A 110 -3.71 -0.77 2.01
CA GLY A 110 -5.10 -0.80 2.46
C GLY A 110 -6.05 -1.21 1.36
N MET A 111 -5.56 -1.87 0.32
CA MET A 111 -6.42 -2.36 -0.75
C MET A 111 -7.19 -3.56 -0.27
N ARG A 112 -8.47 -3.60 -0.63
CA ARG A 112 -9.30 -4.80 -0.43
C ARG A 112 -8.70 -6.00 -1.16
N ARG A 113 -8.86 -7.17 -0.55
CA ARG A 113 -8.42 -8.46 -1.09
C ARG A 113 -8.80 -8.56 -2.57
N PRO A 114 -7.83 -8.67 -3.50
CA PRO A 114 -8.17 -8.75 -4.92
C PRO A 114 -8.97 -10.03 -5.16
N ARG A 115 -10.10 -9.93 -5.87
CA ARG A 115 -10.98 -11.08 -6.21
C ARG A 115 -10.29 -12.17 -7.04
N ALA A 116 -9.10 -11.90 -7.59
CA ALA A 116 -8.40 -12.73 -8.56
C ALA A 116 -7.25 -13.59 -7.98
N TRP A 117 -7.13 -13.76 -6.67
CA TRP A 117 -6.21 -14.77 -6.11
C TRP A 117 -7.01 -16.01 -5.67
N SER A 118 -7.36 -16.86 -6.64
CA SER A 118 -7.58 -18.27 -6.33
C SER A 118 -6.20 -18.92 -6.38
N THR A 119 -5.58 -19.11 -5.22
CA THR A 119 -4.63 -20.21 -5.06
C THR A 119 -5.44 -21.50 -5.25
N GLY A 120 -5.41 -22.01 -6.48
CA GLY A 120 -5.65 -23.41 -6.78
C GLY A 120 -4.35 -24.18 -6.61
#